data_AF-A0A914NIS7-F1
#
_entry.id   AF-A0A914NIS7-F1
#
_cell.length_a   1.000
_cell.length_b   1.000
_cell.length_c   1.000
_cell.angle_alpha   90.00
_cell.angle_beta   90.00
_cell.angle_gamma   90.00
#
_symmetry.space_group_name_H-M   'P 1'
#
loop_
_entity.id
_entity.type
_entity.pdbx_description
1 polymer ?
#
loop_
_entity_poly.entity_id
_entity_poly.type
_entity_poly.pdbx_seq_one_letter_code
_entity_poly.pdbx_strand_id
1 'polypeptide(L)'
;MAQILTKRNKQKIPHNGFLYVFEKPSKDESKLYWRCEFQSSKGINCRGRIHTDLEHNVLFVKENHTCVIFHHQRLKSIEMRIVDC
;
A
#
# COMPACT_ATOMS: atom_id res chain seq x y z
N MET A 1 -2.15 -0.79 -13.29
CA MET A 1 -1.98 -1.37 -11.93
C MET A 1 -3.32 -1.31 -11.21
N ALA A 2 -3.74 -2.42 -10.60
CA ALA A 2 -5.06 -2.52 -9.97
C ALA A 2 -5.09 -1.69 -8.68
N GLN A 3 -5.93 -0.65 -8.63
CA GLN A 3 -6.16 0.13 -7.43
C GLN A 3 -7.28 -0.52 -6.62
N ILE A 4 -7.09 -0.63 -5.29
CA ILE A 4 -8.15 -1.13 -4.41
C ILE A 4 -8.86 0.10 -3.82
N LEU A 5 -10.07 0.38 -4.30
CA LEU A 5 -10.96 1.35 -3.65
C LEU A 5 -11.62 0.69 -2.44
N THR A 6 -11.34 1.22 -1.25
CA THR A 6 -12.02 0.77 -0.03
C THR A 6 -13.41 1.41 0.09
N LYS A 7 -14.32 0.82 0.87
CA LYS A 7 -15.69 1.34 1.14
C LYS A 7 -15.75 2.80 1.65
N ARG A 8 -14.61 3.41 1.99
CA ARG A 8 -14.46 4.81 2.43
C ARG A 8 -13.74 5.70 1.41
N ASN A 9 -13.70 5.28 0.14
CA ASN A 9 -13.09 6.00 -0.97
C ASN A 9 -11.58 6.32 -0.78
N LYS A 10 -10.89 5.60 0.12
CA LYS A 10 -9.44 5.73 0.27
C LYS A 10 -8.77 4.81 -0.73
N GLN A 11 -8.04 5.41 -1.67
CA GLN A 11 -7.20 4.69 -2.63
C GLN A 11 -6.09 3.93 -1.89
N LYS A 12 -5.91 2.68 -2.29
CA LYS A 12 -4.81 1.83 -1.84
C LYS A 12 -4.08 1.22 -3.02
N ILE A 13 -2.76 1.14 -2.88
CA ILE A 13 -1.87 0.50 -3.85
C ILE A 13 -1.31 -0.77 -3.21
N PRO A 14 -1.59 -1.95 -3.78
CA PRO A 14 -0.83 -3.15 -3.48
C PRO A 14 0.52 -3.07 -4.21
N HIS A 15 1.62 -3.19 -3.48
CA HIS A 15 2.96 -3.24 -4.05
C HIS A 15 3.85 -4.17 -3.25
N ASN A 16 4.46 -5.14 -3.94
CA ASN A 16 5.36 -6.15 -3.38
C ASN A 16 4.82 -6.90 -2.14
N GLY A 17 3.52 -7.24 -2.14
CA GLY A 17 2.86 -7.91 -0.99
C GLY A 17 2.48 -6.98 0.18
N PHE A 18 2.79 -5.69 0.07
CA PHE A 18 2.40 -4.65 1.03
C PHE A 18 1.26 -3.80 0.49
N LEU A 19 0.49 -3.21 1.40
CA LEU A 19 -0.61 -2.31 1.10
C LEU A 19 -0.23 -0.91 1.54
N TYR A 20 -0.26 0.00 0.58
CA TYR A 20 0.02 1.40 0.79
C TYR A 20 -1.27 2.20 0.68
N VAL A 21 -1.42 3.19 1.56
CA VAL A 21 -2.54 4.12 1.61
C VAL A 21 -2.06 5.49 1.20
N PHE A 22 -2.91 6.22 0.48
CA PHE A 22 -2.62 7.59 0.10
C PHE A 22 -2.43 8.47 1.34
N GLU A 23 -1.34 9.25 1.36
CA GLU A 23 -1.07 10.22 2.41
C GLU A 23 -1.39 11.63 1.94
N LYS A 24 -0.72 12.10 0.89
CA LYS A 24 -0.86 13.45 0.34
C LYS A 24 -0.19 13.56 -1.05
N PRO A 25 -0.56 14.53 -1.87
CA PRO A 25 0.20 14.87 -3.07
C PRO A 25 1.45 15.70 -2.72
N SER A 26 2.38 15.82 -3.67
CA SER A 26 3.49 16.77 -3.59
C SER A 26 3.00 18.20 -3.69
N LYS A 27 3.81 19.14 -3.21
CA LYS A 27 3.51 20.58 -3.33
C LYS A 27 3.37 21.00 -4.79
N ASP A 28 4.19 20.41 -5.65
CA ASP A 28 4.20 20.64 -7.11
C ASP A 28 3.22 19.72 -7.86
N GLU A 29 2.40 18.96 -7.12
CA GLU A 29 1.41 18.00 -7.63
C GLU A 29 1.94 16.95 -8.62
N SER A 30 3.25 16.88 -8.84
CA SER A 30 3.86 15.95 -9.80
C SER A 30 3.96 14.52 -9.29
N LYS A 31 3.78 14.31 -7.97
CA LYS A 31 3.99 13.03 -7.30
C LYS A 31 2.97 12.84 -6.18
N LEU A 32 2.62 11.59 -5.91
CA LEU A 32 1.73 11.18 -4.84
C LEU A 32 2.53 10.43 -3.77
N TYR A 33 2.35 10.82 -2.51
CA TYR A 33 2.97 10.16 -1.36
C TYR A 33 2.02 9.14 -0.77
N TRP A 34 2.56 7.95 -0.55
CA TRP A 34 1.83 6.84 0.03
C TRP A 34 2.65 6.23 1.16
N ARG A 35 1.93 5.70 2.14
CA ARG A 35 2.51 5.10 3.36
C ARG A 35 1.95 3.71 3.58
N CYS A 36 2.69 2.84 4.27
CA CYS A 36 2.17 1.55 4.67
C CYS A 36 0.90 1.69 5.53
N GLU A 37 -0.09 0.81 5.33
CA GLU A 37 -1.33 0.84 6.13
C GLU A 37 -1.07 0.66 7.64
N PHE A 38 -0.03 -0.09 8.00
CA PHE A 38 0.37 -0.33 9.39
C PHE A 38 1.20 0.80 10.01
N GLN A 39 1.48 1.89 9.29
CA GLN A 39 2.11 3.06 9.89
C GLN A 39 1.23 3.63 11.03
N SER A 40 -0.09 3.66 10.81
CA SER A 40 -1.04 4.21 11.79
C SER A 40 -1.48 3.18 12.85
N SER A 41 -1.02 1.93 12.76
CA SER A 41 -1.38 0.87 13.70
C SER A 41 -0.57 0.99 14.99
N LYS A 42 -1.27 1.06 16.13
CA LYS A 42 -0.66 1.06 17.46
C LYS A 42 0.18 -0.22 17.62
N GLY A 43 1.49 -0.07 17.82
CA GLY A 43 2.43 -1.16 18.08
C GLY A 43 3.41 -1.50 16.97
N ILE A 44 3.17 -1.07 15.71
CA ILE A 44 4.05 -1.43 14.57
C ILE A 44 4.85 -0.22 14.08
N ASN A 45 4.19 0.95 13.95
CA ASN A 45 4.78 2.18 13.44
C ASN A 45 5.64 1.96 12.17
N CYS A 46 5.07 1.29 11.17
CA CYS A 46 5.81 0.92 9.97
C CYS A 46 6.29 2.15 9.19
N ARG A 47 7.56 2.17 8.80
CA ARG A 47 8.19 3.26 8.05
C ARG A 47 8.21 3.05 6.54
N GLY A 48 7.52 2.03 6.04
CA GLY A 48 7.36 1.76 4.62
C GLY A 48 6.64 2.91 3.90
N ARG A 49 7.23 3.40 2.81
CA ARG A 49 6.70 4.50 1.99
C ARG A 49 6.87 4.19 0.52
N ILE A 50 5.97 4.70 -0.31
CA ILE A 50 6.07 4.63 -1.76
C ILE A 50 5.65 5.97 -2.34
N HIS A 51 6.35 6.42 -3.37
CA HIS A 51 6.00 7.61 -4.13
C HIS A 51 5.63 7.16 -5.53
N THR A 52 4.50 7.66 -6.03
CA THR A 52 4.11 7.44 -7.42
C THR A 52 4.04 8.76 -8.16
N ASP A 53 4.00 8.73 -9.48
CA ASP A 53 3.53 9.87 -10.26
C ASP A 53 1.98 9.93 -10.27
N LEU A 54 1.42 10.88 -11.01
CA LEU A 54 -0.02 11.09 -11.17
C LEU A 54 -0.73 9.94 -11.89
N GLU A 55 -0.04 9.27 -12.81
CA GLU A 55 -0.46 8.04 -13.48
C GLU A 55 -0.22 6.78 -12.61
N HIS A 56 0.19 6.97 -11.36
CA HIS A 56 0.41 5.93 -10.35
C HIS A 56 1.61 5.01 -10.63
N ASN A 57 2.55 5.37 -11.52
CA ASN A 57 3.81 4.66 -11.68
C ASN A 57 4.73 4.90 -10.51
N VAL A 58 5.34 3.81 -10.05
CA VAL A 58 6.22 3.81 -8.88
C VAL A 58 7.50 4.54 -9.22
N LEU A 59 7.70 5.70 -8.61
CA LEU A 59 8.92 6.51 -8.75
C LEU A 59 9.96 6.14 -7.70
N PHE A 60 9.50 5.81 -6.49
CA PHE A 60 10.38 5.51 -5.38
C PHE A 60 9.70 4.59 -4.38
N VAL A 61 10.44 3.59 -3.91
CA VAL A 61 10.00 2.66 -2.89
C VAL A 61 10.98 2.67 -1.73
N LYS A 62 10.44 2.80 -0.52
CA LYS A 62 11.15 2.55 0.72
C LYS A 62 10.60 1.29 1.36
N GLU A 63 11.29 0.19 1.12
CA GLU A 63 10.93 -1.18 1.54
C GLU A 63 11.32 -1.56 2.97
N ASN A 64 11.77 -0.60 3.79
CA ASN A 64 12.10 -0.87 5.19
C ASN A 64 10.80 -1.02 6.03
N HIS A 65 10.20 -2.19 5.91
CA HIS A 65 8.97 -2.59 6.57
C HIS A 65 9.28 -3.31 7.89
N THR A 66 8.90 -2.70 9.01
CA THR A 66 8.85 -3.39 10.30
C THR A 66 7.58 -4.22 10.47
N CYS A 67 6.65 -4.14 9.52
CA CYS A 67 5.36 -4.84 9.52
C CYS A 67 5.38 -6.21 8.84
N VAL A 68 6.55 -6.74 8.42
CA VAL A 68 6.66 -8.03 7.71
C VAL A 68 6.04 -9.20 8.48
N ILE A 69 6.13 -9.17 9.81
CA ILE A 69 5.54 -10.18 10.71
C ILE A 69 4.00 -10.16 10.66
N PHE A 70 3.39 -9.00 10.37
CA PHE A 70 1.94 -8.80 10.35
C PHE A 70 1.32 -8.89 8.95
N HIS A 71 2.12 -8.72 7.89
CA HIS A 71 1.64 -8.81 6.51
C HIS A 71 1.36 -10.25 6.05
N HIS A 72 1.99 -11.25 6.66
CA HIS A 72 1.81 -12.67 6.31
C HIS A 72 0.36 -13.16 6.49
N GLN A 73 -0.47 -12.44 7.26
CA GLN A 73 -1.85 -12.84 7.54
C GLN A 73 -2.87 -12.37 6.48
N ARG A 74 -2.50 -11.51 5.51
CA ARG A 74 -3.46 -10.88 4.59
C ARG A 74 -3.39 -11.35 3.14
N LEU A 75 -2.25 -11.87 2.68
CA LEU A 75 -2.09 -12.39 1.31
C LEU A 75 -2.77 -13.76 1.10
N LYS A 76 -2.99 -14.54 2.16
CA LYS A 76 -3.74 -15.81 2.08
C LYS A 76 -5.24 -15.64 1.77
N SER A 77 -5.77 -14.43 1.79
CA SER A 77 -7.20 -14.18 1.55
C SER A 77 -7.51 -13.73 0.11
N ILE A 78 -6.51 -13.46 -0.73
CA ILE A 78 -6.68 -13.07 -2.14
C ILE A 78 -6.45 -14.25 -3.10
N GLU A 79 -5.64 -15.24 -2.72
CA GLU A 79 -5.48 -16.49 -3.50
C GLU A 79 -6.62 -17.51 -3.32
N MET A 80 -7.65 -17.21 -2.53
CA MET A 80 -8.76 -18.13 -2.26
C MET A 80 -10.03 -17.79 -3.06
N ARG A 81 -9.87 -17.39 -4.32
CA ARG A 81 -10.97 -17.22 -5.29
C ARG A 81 -10.73 -17.92 -6.64
N ILE A 82 -9.74 -18.80 -6.70
CA ILE A 82 -9.58 -19.73 -7.83
C ILE A 82 -9.56 -21.14 -7.23
N VAL A 83 -10.73 -21.61 -6.84
CA VAL A 83 -11.03 -23.04 -6.92
C VAL A 83 -12.16 -23.16 -7.92
N ASP A 84 -11.77 -23.19 -9.19
CA ASP A 84 -12.56 -23.80 -10.25
C ASP A 84 -12.39 -25.31 -10.11
N CYS A 85 -13.40 -25.97 -9.54
CA CYS A 85 -13.94 -27.28 -9.90
C CYS A 85 -15.01 -27.71 -8.88
#